data_AF-A0A5C5ZPQ3-F1
#
_entry.id   AF-A0A5C5ZPQ3-F1
#
_cell.length_a   1.000
_cell.length_b   1.000
_cell.length_c   1.000
_cell.angle_alpha   90.00
_cell.angle_beta   90.00
_cell.angle_gamma   90.00
#
_symmetry.space_group_name_H-M   'P 1'
#
loop_
_entity.id
_entity.type
_entity.pdbx_description
1 polymer ?
#
loop_
_entity_poly.entity_id
_entity_poly.type
_entity_poly.pdbx_seq_one_letter_code
_entity_poly.pdbx_strand_id
1 'polypeptide(L)'
;MSKTNHSALLLGATLLAALACVAIGPSTAAAQRWEEDEIDARLSNQGAKIKRHAKSGASDPEKDRALNEYFDNYFFPAMTRSTPDALEDVGDMRVDLFRSYIWPSRPQLQKALSDKAFAFAIKVVKSRKYHPSVTYNALLILGALDNRYAGSGSELPTPSANANKMLINLAVLAARNPKVPRYWLSGALIGLERHARFQANLPPASQQLTARALVAVLAAKSLSDDKGVDTWMRMRAAKALAQYHTPGPKDQYLKAISKQVADETMSLDARAEFASLWAELDLSAHADAQLGPTIDVALKLALDIAAKERASAERFESLQLGRRGPVAVTRDNDPRIRNTDNRSVSYERRGLVVILTDLKRGLEALKPTAGDRTEVLDDVIQAVSEALAESSKKSVIDLNVTEAVKQMANQVQSVAAPKEEATEEIPADVFGANL
;
A
#
# COMPACT_ATOMS: atom_id res chain seq x y z
N MET A 1 14.61 6.06 -70.01
CA MET A 1 15.89 5.38 -70.32
C MET A 1 16.76 5.60 -69.09
N SER A 2 17.23 4.64 -68.31
CA SER A 2 17.74 3.31 -68.61
C SER A 2 17.47 2.35 -67.43
N LYS A 3 17.19 1.09 -67.75
CA LYS A 3 17.07 -0.07 -66.85
C LYS A 3 18.41 -0.81 -66.85
N THR A 4 18.88 -1.26 -65.68
CA THR A 4 19.82 -2.39 -65.53
C THR A 4 19.58 -2.99 -64.13
N ASN A 5 18.82 -4.08 -63.99
CA ASN A 5 19.23 -5.49 -64.10
C ASN A 5 20.52 -5.82 -63.33
N HIS A 6 20.38 -6.41 -62.13
CA HIS A 6 21.27 -7.47 -61.63
C HIS A 6 20.48 -8.41 -60.71
N SER A 7 19.91 -9.44 -61.31
CA SER A 7 19.63 -10.71 -60.66
C SER A 7 20.69 -11.72 -61.13
N ALA A 8 21.01 -12.68 -60.26
CA ALA A 8 21.81 -13.89 -60.51
C ALA A 8 23.33 -13.82 -60.29
N LEU A 9 23.74 -14.03 -59.04
CA LEU A 9 24.88 -14.88 -58.68
C LEU A 9 24.49 -15.60 -57.36
N LEU A 10 23.93 -16.80 -57.51
CA LEU A 10 24.58 -18.08 -57.18
C LEU A 10 24.79 -18.23 -55.66
N LEU A 11 23.87 -18.89 -54.95
CA LEU A 11 23.83 -20.36 -54.79
C LEU A 11 25.23 -20.95 -54.49
N GLY A 12 25.67 -20.81 -53.23
CA GLY A 12 26.91 -21.43 -52.78
C GLY A 12 27.25 -21.24 -51.31
N ALA A 13 26.30 -20.88 -50.45
CA ALA A 13 26.58 -20.60 -49.02
C ALA A 13 25.42 -20.99 -48.07
N THR A 14 24.56 -21.93 -48.47
CA THR A 14 23.36 -22.31 -47.70
C THR A 14 23.43 -23.71 -47.06
N LEU A 15 24.59 -24.38 -47.06
CA LEU A 15 24.75 -25.69 -46.41
C LEU A 15 25.80 -25.75 -45.29
N LEU A 16 26.47 -24.63 -44.97
CA LEU A 16 27.45 -24.53 -43.87
C LEU A 16 27.06 -23.52 -42.78
N ALA A 17 25.80 -23.07 -42.77
CA ALA A 17 25.22 -22.25 -41.71
C ALA A 17 24.22 -23.02 -40.82
N ALA A 18 23.97 -24.30 -41.11
CA ALA A 18 23.04 -25.14 -40.36
C ALA A 18 23.70 -25.97 -39.23
N LEU A 19 25.04 -25.97 -39.12
CA LEU A 19 25.77 -26.73 -38.10
C LEU A 19 26.43 -25.86 -37.00
N ALA A 20 26.19 -24.55 -36.99
CA ALA A 20 26.70 -23.62 -35.97
C ALA A 20 25.61 -23.06 -35.03
N CYS A 21 24.36 -23.54 -35.15
CA CYS A 21 23.23 -23.08 -34.34
C CYS A 21 22.83 -24.05 -33.19
N VAL A 22 23.61 -25.11 -32.93
CA VAL A 22 23.27 -26.14 -31.92
C VAL A 22 23.96 -25.90 -30.56
N ALA A 23 24.81 -24.88 -30.42
CA ALA A 23 25.56 -24.63 -29.17
C ALA A 23 25.20 -23.31 -28.45
N ILE A 24 24.07 -22.68 -28.78
CA ILE A 24 23.44 -21.64 -27.93
C ILE A 24 22.17 -22.23 -27.34
N GLY A 25 22.28 -23.40 -26.71
CA GLY A 25 21.27 -23.77 -25.72
C GLY A 25 21.23 -22.64 -24.68
N PRO A 26 20.05 -22.19 -24.22
CA PRO A 26 19.98 -21.23 -23.12
C PRO A 26 20.86 -21.82 -22.03
N SER A 27 21.99 -21.16 -21.74
CA SER A 27 22.88 -21.54 -20.66
C SER A 27 21.97 -21.72 -19.47
N THR A 28 21.76 -22.99 -19.07
CA THR A 28 20.85 -23.39 -18.00
C THR A 28 21.11 -22.38 -16.91
N ALA A 29 20.14 -21.47 -16.69
CA ALA A 29 20.32 -20.33 -15.81
C ALA A 29 20.95 -20.90 -14.56
N ALA A 30 22.21 -20.56 -14.29
CA ALA A 30 22.96 -21.17 -13.21
C ALA A 30 22.10 -20.94 -11.97
N ALA A 31 21.38 -21.99 -11.55
CA ALA A 31 20.28 -21.85 -10.62
C ALA A 31 20.87 -21.15 -9.42
N GLN A 32 20.40 -19.95 -9.12
CA GLN A 32 21.04 -19.08 -8.15
C GLN A 32 21.07 -19.88 -6.84
N ARG A 33 22.27 -20.35 -6.46
CA ARG A 33 22.44 -21.14 -5.25
C ARG A 33 22.36 -20.18 -4.09
N TRP A 34 21.23 -20.20 -3.41
CA TRP A 34 21.01 -19.41 -2.22
C TRP A 34 21.78 -20.03 -1.04
N GLU A 35 22.25 -19.17 -0.15
CA GLU A 35 22.83 -19.56 1.13
C GLU A 35 21.73 -20.19 2.00
N GLU A 36 22.03 -21.35 2.57
CA GLU A 36 21.20 -22.04 3.55
C GLU A 36 22.11 -22.33 4.75
N ASP A 37 21.61 -22.08 5.96
CA ASP A 37 22.34 -22.44 7.17
C ASP A 37 22.28 -23.96 7.40
N GLU A 38 23.30 -24.52 8.05
CA GLU A 38 23.33 -25.94 8.40
C GLU A 38 22.24 -26.30 9.43
N ILE A 39 21.56 -27.43 9.20
CA ILE A 39 20.43 -27.89 10.03
C ILE A 39 20.82 -29.19 10.75
N ASP A 40 20.74 -29.20 12.07
CA ASP A 40 20.77 -30.44 12.85
C ASP A 40 19.37 -31.07 12.89
N ALA A 41 19.12 -31.98 11.94
CA ALA A 41 17.84 -32.67 11.81
C ALA A 41 17.42 -33.48 13.04
N ARG A 42 18.36 -33.84 13.94
CA ARG A 42 18.07 -34.58 15.19
C ARG A 42 17.21 -33.75 16.15
N LEU A 43 17.32 -32.42 16.07
CA LEU A 43 16.58 -31.49 16.93
C LEU A 43 15.11 -31.31 16.50
N SER A 44 14.72 -31.75 15.29
CA SER A 44 13.34 -31.67 14.81
C SER A 44 12.34 -32.35 15.76
N ASN A 45 12.72 -33.49 16.33
CA ASN A 45 11.92 -34.26 17.29
C ASN A 45 11.75 -33.57 18.65
N GLN A 46 12.53 -32.52 18.94
CA GLN A 46 12.44 -31.80 20.21
C GLN A 46 11.36 -30.71 20.22
N GLY A 47 10.78 -30.36 19.06
CA GLY A 47 9.85 -29.22 18.94
C GLY A 47 8.72 -29.23 19.96
N ALA A 48 8.08 -30.37 20.21
CA ALA A 48 7.01 -30.50 21.21
C ALA A 48 7.50 -30.29 22.66
N LYS A 49 8.70 -30.80 23.00
CA LYS A 49 9.33 -30.58 24.32
C LYS A 49 9.66 -29.10 24.52
N ILE A 50 10.23 -28.45 23.50
CA ILE A 50 10.61 -27.04 23.52
C ILE A 50 9.36 -26.15 23.62
N LYS A 51 8.28 -26.44 22.89
CA LYS A 51 7.00 -25.72 22.99
C LYS A 51 6.38 -25.82 24.39
N ARG A 52 6.45 -26.99 25.03
CA ARG A 52 6.01 -27.16 26.42
C ARG A 52 6.87 -26.36 27.39
N HIS A 53 8.19 -26.36 27.19
CA HIS A 53 9.11 -25.57 28.03
C HIS A 53 8.79 -24.08 27.96
N ALA A 54 8.66 -23.52 26.74
CA ALA A 54 8.28 -22.13 26.52
C ALA A 54 7.00 -21.74 27.28
N LYS A 55 5.98 -22.60 27.28
CA LYS A 55 4.70 -22.38 27.98
C LYS A 55 4.77 -22.55 29.50
N SER A 56 5.62 -23.44 30.00
CA SER A 56 5.57 -23.91 31.39
C SER A 56 5.99 -22.85 32.42
N GLY A 57 6.73 -21.81 32.02
CA GLY A 57 7.15 -20.72 32.89
C GLY A 57 8.20 -21.08 33.95
N ALA A 58 8.54 -22.35 34.15
CA ALA A 58 9.57 -22.78 35.09
C ALA A 58 10.97 -22.48 34.53
N SER A 59 11.83 -21.85 35.35
CA SER A 59 13.24 -21.66 34.99
C SER A 59 13.97 -22.99 35.17
N ASP A 60 14.62 -23.46 34.10
CA ASP A 60 15.34 -24.74 34.09
C ASP A 60 16.56 -24.58 33.17
N PRO A 61 17.79 -24.50 33.72
CA PRO A 61 18.99 -24.25 32.93
C PRO A 61 19.26 -25.29 31.84
N GLU A 62 18.88 -26.56 32.07
CA GLU A 62 19.07 -27.62 31.08
C GLU A 62 18.10 -27.45 29.92
N LYS A 63 16.83 -27.14 30.22
CA LYS A 63 15.83 -26.88 29.18
C LYS A 63 16.08 -25.57 28.44
N ASP A 64 16.59 -24.55 29.12
CA ASP A 64 16.99 -23.28 28.49
C ASP A 64 18.18 -23.51 27.53
N ARG A 65 19.12 -24.40 27.87
CA ARG A 65 20.19 -24.82 26.95
C ARG A 65 19.64 -25.57 25.73
N ALA A 66 18.75 -26.55 25.94
CA ALA A 66 18.14 -27.30 24.85
C ALA A 66 17.28 -26.41 23.93
N LEU A 67 16.58 -25.41 24.50
CA LEU A 67 15.87 -24.38 23.74
C LEU A 67 16.83 -23.57 22.86
N ASN A 68 17.95 -23.11 23.41
CA ASN A 68 18.95 -22.36 22.65
C ASN A 68 19.52 -23.20 21.51
N GLU A 69 19.91 -24.44 21.79
CA GLU A 69 20.42 -25.38 20.78
C GLU A 69 19.40 -25.63 19.66
N TYR A 70 18.13 -25.84 20.02
CA TYR A 70 17.04 -26.00 19.06
C TYR A 70 16.88 -24.78 18.15
N PHE A 71 16.93 -23.57 18.68
CA PHE A 71 16.80 -22.35 17.87
C PHE A 71 18.02 -22.09 17.00
N ASP A 72 19.22 -22.28 17.56
CA ASP A 72 20.49 -21.92 16.90
C ASP A 72 20.85 -22.92 15.80
N ASN A 73 20.54 -24.21 15.99
CA ASN A 73 20.99 -25.28 15.08
C ASN A 73 19.85 -25.93 14.27
N TYR A 74 18.58 -25.61 14.53
CA TYR A 74 17.46 -26.19 13.78
C TYR A 74 16.42 -25.16 13.35
N PHE A 75 15.73 -24.49 14.28
CA PHE A 75 14.56 -23.69 13.95
C PHE A 75 14.91 -22.53 13.01
N PHE A 76 15.89 -21.69 13.36
CA PHE A 76 16.28 -20.58 12.49
C PHE A 76 16.99 -21.04 11.21
N PRO A 77 17.92 -22.02 11.24
CA PRO A 77 18.47 -22.58 10.01
C PRO A 77 17.42 -23.13 9.04
N ALA A 78 16.41 -23.84 9.54
CA ALA A 78 15.32 -24.36 8.72
C ALA A 78 14.53 -23.24 8.01
N MET A 79 14.43 -22.04 8.61
CA MET A 79 13.81 -20.87 7.97
C MET A 79 14.65 -20.27 6.82
N THR A 80 15.88 -20.73 6.61
CA THR A 80 16.76 -20.25 5.52
C THR A 80 16.76 -21.11 4.27
N ARG A 81 16.09 -22.27 4.32
CA ARG A 81 16.01 -23.19 3.18
C ARG A 81 15.32 -22.55 1.98
N SER A 82 15.82 -22.86 0.80
CA SER A 82 15.39 -22.29 -0.49
C SER A 82 14.68 -23.30 -1.40
N THR A 83 14.47 -24.53 -0.93
CA THR A 83 13.66 -25.55 -1.62
C THR A 83 12.19 -25.14 -1.67
N PRO A 84 11.44 -25.44 -2.75
CA PRO A 84 10.03 -25.05 -2.90
C PRO A 84 9.16 -25.33 -1.66
N ASP A 85 9.18 -26.56 -1.14
CA ASP A 85 8.38 -26.95 0.03
C ASP A 85 8.73 -26.11 1.28
N ALA A 86 10.03 -25.89 1.51
CA ALA A 86 10.46 -25.07 2.65
C ALA A 86 10.11 -23.58 2.51
N LEU A 87 10.03 -23.07 1.28
CA LEU A 87 9.58 -21.71 1.01
C LEU A 87 8.08 -21.53 1.24
N GLU A 88 7.28 -22.59 1.08
CA GLU A 88 5.86 -22.60 1.46
C GLU A 88 5.72 -22.53 2.99
N ASP A 89 6.52 -23.32 3.71
CA ASP A 89 6.49 -23.42 5.18
C ASP A 89 7.05 -22.18 5.92
N VAL A 90 7.86 -21.34 5.25
CA VAL A 90 8.58 -20.24 5.91
C VAL A 90 7.65 -19.23 6.61
N GLY A 91 6.45 -19.05 6.05
CA GLY A 91 5.41 -18.21 6.63
C GLY A 91 4.82 -18.80 7.91
N ASP A 92 4.57 -20.11 7.92
CA ASP A 92 4.05 -20.84 9.07
C ASP A 92 5.08 -20.94 10.19
N MET A 93 6.37 -21.11 9.86
CA MET A 93 7.46 -21.05 10.83
C MET A 93 7.53 -19.67 11.51
N ARG A 94 7.33 -18.57 10.78
CA ARG A 94 7.22 -17.23 11.39
C ARG A 94 6.04 -17.16 12.36
N VAL A 95 4.86 -17.67 11.98
CA VAL A 95 3.70 -17.66 12.87
C VAL A 95 3.95 -18.52 14.11
N ASP A 96 4.55 -19.71 13.95
CA ASP A 96 4.88 -20.63 15.04
C ASP A 96 5.91 -20.01 16.00
N LEU A 97 6.93 -19.30 15.50
CA LEU A 97 7.91 -18.55 16.30
C LEU A 97 7.20 -17.69 17.35
N PHE A 98 6.25 -16.88 16.92
CA PHE A 98 5.54 -15.97 17.81
C PHE A 98 4.48 -16.69 18.66
N ARG A 99 3.60 -17.46 18.03
CA ARG A 99 2.43 -18.07 18.67
C ARG A 99 2.81 -19.19 19.65
N SER A 100 3.81 -20.00 19.31
CA SER A 100 4.15 -21.20 20.08
C SER A 100 5.33 -21.01 21.02
N TYR A 101 6.20 -20.02 20.76
CA TYR A 101 7.40 -19.80 21.56
C TYR A 101 7.41 -18.43 22.24
N ILE A 102 7.38 -17.31 21.51
CA ILE A 102 7.60 -15.98 22.11
C ILE A 102 6.43 -15.51 22.98
N TRP A 103 5.21 -15.50 22.47
CA TRP A 103 4.04 -14.99 23.20
C TRP A 103 3.68 -15.78 24.46
N PRO A 104 3.69 -17.13 24.48
CA PRO A 104 3.38 -17.87 25.69
C PRO A 104 4.56 -17.92 26.70
N SER A 105 5.73 -17.40 26.34
CA SER A 105 6.90 -17.40 27.23
C SER A 105 6.79 -16.38 28.34
N ARG A 106 7.41 -16.71 29.49
CA ARG A 106 7.65 -15.75 30.58
C ARG A 106 8.51 -14.56 30.11
N PRO A 107 8.41 -13.37 30.72
CA PRO A 107 9.09 -12.17 30.25
C PRO A 107 10.60 -12.30 29.98
N GLN A 108 11.36 -12.99 30.85
CA GLN A 108 12.81 -13.17 30.64
C GLN A 108 13.11 -14.03 29.42
N LEU A 109 12.37 -15.14 29.24
CA LEU A 109 12.54 -16.04 28.11
C LEU A 109 12.03 -15.41 26.81
N GLN A 110 10.91 -14.69 26.89
CA GLN A 110 10.36 -13.91 25.80
C GLN A 110 11.37 -12.87 25.29
N LYS A 111 12.05 -12.15 26.20
CA LYS A 111 13.14 -11.24 25.84
C LYS A 111 14.29 -11.98 25.16
N ALA A 112 14.76 -13.09 25.73
CA ALA A 112 15.87 -13.86 25.16
C ALA A 112 15.55 -14.40 23.75
N LEU A 113 14.35 -14.93 23.54
CA LEU A 113 13.89 -15.39 22.23
C LEU A 113 13.72 -14.24 21.23
N SER A 114 13.23 -13.08 21.69
CA SER A 114 13.12 -11.88 20.85
C SER A 114 14.49 -11.36 20.42
N ASP A 115 15.48 -11.36 21.32
CA ASP A 115 16.85 -10.97 21.02
C ASP A 115 17.49 -11.94 19.99
N LYS A 116 17.24 -13.25 20.13
CA LYS A 116 17.67 -14.24 19.13
C LYS A 116 16.99 -14.06 17.78
N ALA A 117 15.68 -13.86 17.76
CA ALA A 117 14.93 -13.60 16.53
C ALA A 117 15.39 -12.31 15.83
N PHE A 118 15.71 -11.26 16.60
CA PHE A 118 16.32 -10.04 16.08
C PHE A 118 17.68 -10.33 15.44
N ALA A 119 18.58 -11.03 16.14
CA ALA A 119 19.91 -11.37 15.62
C ALA A 119 19.84 -12.19 14.32
N PHE A 120 18.97 -13.21 14.29
CA PHE A 120 18.70 -14.01 13.10
C PHE A 120 18.21 -13.14 11.94
N ALA A 121 17.17 -12.32 12.16
CA ALA A 121 16.60 -11.52 11.10
C ALA A 121 17.59 -10.49 10.54
N ILE A 122 18.42 -9.89 11.40
CA ILE A 122 19.49 -8.98 10.97
C ILE A 122 20.54 -9.71 10.12
N LYS A 123 20.96 -10.92 10.51
CA LYS A 123 21.89 -11.75 9.72
C LYS A 123 21.34 -11.97 8.32
N VAL A 124 20.10 -12.44 8.23
CA VAL A 124 19.44 -12.76 6.96
C VAL A 124 19.25 -11.52 6.09
N VAL A 125 18.79 -10.40 6.66
CA VAL A 125 18.53 -9.17 5.89
C VAL A 125 19.82 -8.52 5.37
N LYS A 126 20.93 -8.62 6.12
CA LYS A 126 22.22 -8.04 5.69
C LYS A 126 22.90 -8.87 4.61
N SER A 127 22.68 -10.18 4.56
CA SER A 127 23.23 -11.04 3.51
C SER A 127 22.36 -10.98 2.25
N ARG A 128 22.99 -10.72 1.10
CA ARG A 128 22.34 -10.80 -0.22
C ARG A 128 22.30 -12.23 -0.78
N LYS A 129 22.85 -13.20 -0.04
CA LYS A 129 22.98 -14.59 -0.50
C LYS A 129 21.78 -15.45 -0.13
N TYR A 130 20.92 -15.03 0.80
CA TYR A 130 19.69 -15.75 1.11
C TYR A 130 18.59 -15.49 0.07
N HIS A 131 17.66 -16.44 -0.05
CA HIS A 131 16.51 -16.34 -0.96
C HIS A 131 15.63 -15.11 -0.62
N PRO A 132 15.08 -14.38 -1.62
CA PRO A 132 14.23 -13.20 -1.39
C PRO A 132 13.06 -13.44 -0.44
N SER A 133 12.37 -14.58 -0.53
CA SER A 133 11.28 -14.94 0.39
C SER A 133 11.75 -15.12 1.84
N VAL A 134 12.95 -15.70 2.03
CA VAL A 134 13.58 -15.84 3.36
C VAL A 134 13.91 -14.46 3.93
N THR A 135 14.50 -13.59 3.13
CA THR A 135 14.78 -12.20 3.53
C THR A 135 13.50 -11.42 3.83
N TYR A 136 12.46 -11.56 3.01
CA TYR A 136 11.17 -10.92 3.25
C TYR A 136 10.55 -11.41 4.56
N ASN A 137 10.60 -12.72 4.83
CA ASN A 137 10.11 -13.27 6.08
C ASN A 137 10.87 -12.74 7.31
N ALA A 138 12.20 -12.58 7.20
CA ALA A 138 13.01 -11.96 8.24
C ALA A 138 12.61 -10.50 8.53
N LEU A 139 12.23 -9.72 7.51
CA LEU A 139 11.71 -8.37 7.71
C LEU A 139 10.37 -8.37 8.45
N LEU A 140 9.50 -9.34 8.15
CA LEU A 140 8.23 -9.50 8.87
C LEU A 140 8.45 -9.91 10.33
N ILE A 141 9.47 -10.74 10.61
CA ILE A 141 9.89 -11.03 11.99
C ILE A 141 10.27 -9.73 12.69
N LEU A 142 11.15 -8.90 12.10
CA LEU A 142 11.54 -7.60 12.69
C LEU A 142 10.33 -6.73 13.02
N GLY A 143 9.35 -6.64 12.13
CA GLY A 143 8.12 -5.86 12.35
C GLY A 143 7.23 -6.37 13.48
N ALA A 144 7.32 -7.66 13.82
CA ALA A 144 6.52 -8.31 14.85
C ALA A 144 7.19 -8.34 16.24
N LEU A 145 8.46 -7.94 16.35
CA LEU A 145 9.19 -7.95 17.62
C LEU A 145 8.76 -6.81 18.55
N ASP A 146 8.54 -7.16 19.80
CA ASP A 146 8.24 -6.22 20.88
C ASP A 146 9.28 -6.31 22.00
N ASN A 147 9.55 -5.20 22.68
CA ASN A 147 10.27 -5.20 23.95
C ASN A 147 9.40 -5.74 25.10
N ARG A 148 8.08 -5.53 25.00
CA ARG A 148 7.06 -6.10 25.88
C ARG A 148 5.86 -6.49 25.03
N TYR A 149 5.46 -7.75 25.07
CA TYR A 149 4.31 -8.24 24.31
C TYR A 149 3.02 -8.04 25.11
N ALA A 150 1.88 -8.10 24.44
CA ALA A 150 0.57 -8.03 25.10
C ALA A 150 0.43 -9.19 26.12
N GLY A 151 0.10 -8.86 27.37
CA GLY A 151 -0.15 -9.83 28.42
C GLY A 151 -1.61 -10.32 28.45
N SER A 152 -1.97 -11.09 29.49
CA SER A 152 -3.35 -11.56 29.73
C SER A 152 -4.33 -10.46 30.19
N GLY A 153 -3.91 -9.19 30.17
CA GLY A 153 -4.71 -8.03 30.54
C GLY A 153 -4.81 -7.00 29.40
N SER A 154 -5.24 -5.78 29.74
CA SER A 154 -5.36 -4.65 28.81
C SER A 154 -4.02 -3.94 28.50
N GLU A 155 -2.88 -4.61 28.76
CA GLU A 155 -1.56 -4.05 28.46
C GLU A 155 -1.30 -4.07 26.95
N LEU A 156 -1.12 -2.89 26.37
CA LEU A 156 -0.71 -2.74 24.98
C LEU A 156 0.76 -3.13 24.78
N PRO A 157 1.11 -3.76 23.64
CA PRO A 157 2.49 -4.13 23.35
C PRO A 157 3.37 -2.90 23.18
N THR A 158 4.65 -3.05 23.50
CA THR A 158 5.70 -2.05 23.32
C THR A 158 6.64 -2.53 22.21
N PRO A 159 6.55 -1.96 20.99
CA PRO A 159 7.37 -2.41 19.86
C PRO A 159 8.87 -2.32 20.14
N SER A 160 9.64 -3.21 19.52
CA SER A 160 11.09 -3.22 19.71
C SER A 160 11.73 -1.99 19.06
N ALA A 161 12.33 -1.12 19.87
CA ALA A 161 13.03 0.08 19.39
C ALA A 161 14.21 -0.26 18.45
N ASN A 162 14.91 -1.36 18.70
CA ASN A 162 16.01 -1.83 17.86
C ASN A 162 15.51 -2.30 16.48
N ALA A 163 14.42 -3.08 16.46
CA ALA A 163 13.78 -3.48 15.22
C ALA A 163 13.22 -2.27 14.46
N ASN A 164 12.57 -1.34 15.15
CA ASN A 164 12.07 -0.10 14.58
C ASN A 164 13.18 0.70 13.87
N LYS A 165 14.34 0.88 14.53
CA LYS A 165 15.50 1.55 13.96
C LYS A 165 16.00 0.86 12.68
N MET A 166 16.03 -0.47 12.67
CA MET A 166 16.42 -1.22 11.47
C MET A 166 15.42 -1.02 10.32
N LEU A 167 14.12 -1.12 10.60
CA LEU A 167 13.05 -0.96 9.61
C LEU A 167 13.07 0.45 9.01
N ILE A 168 13.29 1.50 9.82
CA ILE A 168 13.49 2.87 9.36
C ILE A 168 14.65 2.95 8.36
N ASN A 169 15.82 2.41 8.73
CA ASN A 169 17.00 2.48 7.88
C ASN A 169 16.78 1.79 6.53
N LEU A 170 16.12 0.64 6.54
CA LEU A 170 15.80 -0.13 5.33
C LEU A 170 14.78 0.59 4.46
N ALA A 171 13.71 1.15 5.04
CA ALA A 171 12.70 1.89 4.31
C ALA A 171 13.30 3.13 3.62
N VAL A 172 14.08 3.93 4.34
CA VAL A 172 14.74 5.13 3.79
C VAL A 172 15.75 4.75 2.71
N LEU A 173 16.55 3.71 2.93
CA LEU A 173 17.51 3.22 1.95
C LEU A 173 16.81 2.76 0.67
N ALA A 174 15.75 1.96 0.79
CA ALA A 174 15.02 1.41 -0.35
C ALA A 174 14.21 2.47 -1.12
N ALA A 175 13.65 3.45 -0.43
CA ALA A 175 12.93 4.57 -1.04
C ALA A 175 13.85 5.50 -1.86
N ARG A 176 15.12 5.62 -1.46
CA ARG A 176 16.10 6.49 -2.14
C ARG A 176 16.91 5.80 -3.23
N ASN A 177 17.04 4.48 -3.16
CA ASN A 177 17.91 3.72 -4.06
C ASN A 177 17.11 2.67 -4.83
N PRO A 178 16.85 2.85 -6.14
CA PRO A 178 16.10 1.89 -6.96
C PRO A 178 16.78 0.51 -7.04
N LYS A 179 18.10 0.42 -6.84
CA LYS A 179 18.84 -0.86 -6.85
C LYS A 179 18.58 -1.75 -5.64
N VAL A 180 18.00 -1.19 -4.57
CA VAL A 180 17.61 -1.98 -3.40
C VAL A 180 16.35 -2.78 -3.75
N PRO A 181 16.28 -4.08 -3.43
CA PRO A 181 15.11 -4.87 -3.76
C PRO A 181 13.83 -4.32 -3.12
N ARG A 182 12.75 -4.23 -3.89
CA ARG A 182 11.49 -3.62 -3.42
C ARG A 182 10.83 -4.36 -2.27
N TYR A 183 11.09 -5.67 -2.14
CA TYR A 183 10.62 -6.47 -1.01
C TYR A 183 11.22 -6.00 0.34
N TRP A 184 12.36 -5.29 0.33
CA TRP A 184 12.88 -4.64 1.55
C TRP A 184 11.98 -3.52 2.02
N LEU A 185 11.55 -2.67 1.10
CA LEU A 185 10.66 -1.56 1.41
C LEU A 185 9.29 -2.08 1.86
N SER A 186 8.71 -3.05 1.13
CA SER A 186 7.40 -3.59 1.51
C SER A 186 7.40 -4.25 2.88
N GLY A 187 8.39 -5.09 3.18
CA GLY A 187 8.54 -5.71 4.51
C GLY A 187 8.77 -4.69 5.61
N ALA A 188 9.60 -3.68 5.34
CA ALA A 188 9.86 -2.60 6.30
C ALA A 188 8.60 -1.79 6.61
N LEU A 189 7.81 -1.42 5.59
CA LEU A 189 6.58 -0.65 5.76
C LEU A 189 5.51 -1.39 6.56
N ILE A 190 5.36 -2.71 6.35
CA ILE A 190 4.43 -3.53 7.16
C ILE A 190 4.82 -3.48 8.64
N GLY A 191 6.11 -3.60 8.96
CA GLY A 191 6.61 -3.49 10.32
C GLY A 191 6.41 -2.09 10.92
N LEU A 192 6.73 -1.04 10.15
CA LEU A 192 6.57 0.36 10.59
C LEU A 192 5.09 0.74 10.81
N GLU A 193 4.17 0.24 9.99
CA GLU A 193 2.73 0.42 10.18
C GLU A 193 2.26 -0.19 11.51
N ARG A 194 2.68 -1.42 11.82
CA ARG A 194 2.38 -2.05 13.11
C ARG A 194 2.98 -1.25 14.27
N HIS A 195 4.23 -0.82 14.15
CA HIS A 195 4.90 -0.05 15.19
C HIS A 195 4.22 1.31 15.43
N ALA A 196 3.74 1.96 14.37
CA ALA A 196 3.03 3.23 14.46
C ALA A 196 1.69 3.11 15.21
N ARG A 197 0.98 1.98 15.09
CA ARG A 197 -0.23 1.69 15.88
C ARG A 197 0.02 1.75 17.40
N PHE A 198 1.24 1.41 17.82
CA PHE A 198 1.64 1.43 19.23
C PHE A 198 2.68 2.53 19.51
N GLN A 199 2.65 3.62 18.74
CA GLN A 199 3.67 4.67 18.80
C GLN A 199 3.80 5.30 20.19
N ALA A 200 2.70 5.42 20.94
CA ALA A 200 2.70 5.95 22.31
C ALA A 200 3.62 5.15 23.26
N ASN A 201 3.87 3.87 22.95
CA ASN A 201 4.75 3.00 23.73
C ASN A 201 6.21 3.01 23.22
N LEU A 202 6.49 3.62 22.07
CA LEU A 202 7.86 3.79 21.58
C LEU A 202 8.57 4.97 22.28
N PRO A 203 9.91 4.95 22.41
CA PRO A 203 10.66 6.13 22.85
C PRO A 203 10.38 7.34 21.94
N PRO A 204 10.23 8.58 22.46
CA PRO A 204 9.90 9.76 21.65
C PRO A 204 10.84 10.00 20.46
N ALA A 205 12.15 9.75 20.64
CA ALA A 205 13.11 9.83 19.54
C ALA A 205 12.81 8.82 18.41
N SER A 206 12.36 7.61 18.76
CA SER A 206 11.96 6.59 17.77
C SER A 206 10.67 6.98 17.05
N GLN A 207 9.69 7.55 17.76
CA GLN A 207 8.45 8.05 17.17
C GLN A 207 8.74 9.10 16.08
N GLN A 208 9.60 10.08 16.40
CA GLN A 208 9.98 11.15 15.46
C GLN A 208 10.75 10.61 14.25
N LEU A 209 11.69 9.68 14.46
CA LEU A 209 12.45 9.07 13.37
C LEU A 209 11.56 8.22 12.46
N THR A 210 10.62 7.45 13.02
CA THR A 210 9.63 6.68 12.24
C THR A 210 8.80 7.63 11.38
N ALA A 211 8.23 8.67 11.95
CA ALA A 211 7.39 9.60 11.21
C ALA A 211 8.15 10.33 10.10
N ARG A 212 9.39 10.79 10.36
CA ARG A 212 10.27 11.38 9.34
C ARG A 212 10.56 10.40 8.20
N ALA A 213 10.80 9.13 8.51
CA ALA A 213 11.04 8.11 7.50
C ALA A 213 9.80 7.88 6.62
N LEU A 214 8.61 7.79 7.21
CA LEU A 214 7.36 7.61 6.49
C LEU A 214 7.04 8.82 5.57
N VAL A 215 7.25 10.05 6.05
CA VAL A 215 7.15 11.26 5.22
C VAL A 215 8.14 11.21 4.05
N ALA A 216 9.38 10.76 4.29
CA ALA A 216 10.38 10.63 3.23
C ALA A 216 10.00 9.57 2.19
N VAL A 217 9.34 8.47 2.59
CA VAL A 217 8.79 7.46 1.67
C VAL A 217 7.69 8.06 0.80
N LEU A 218 6.73 8.79 1.39
CA LEU A 218 5.67 9.48 0.63
C LEU A 218 6.21 10.57 -0.31
N ALA A 219 7.33 11.20 0.05
CA ALA A 219 7.97 12.22 -0.76
C ALA A 219 8.84 11.66 -1.90
N ALA A 220 9.13 10.36 -1.92
CA ALA A 220 9.92 9.74 -2.98
C ALA A 220 9.23 9.90 -4.34
N LYS A 221 10.02 10.09 -5.40
CA LYS A 221 9.48 10.27 -6.77
C LYS A 221 8.78 9.01 -7.28
N SER A 222 9.40 7.85 -7.07
CA SER A 222 8.87 6.53 -7.38
C SER A 222 9.51 5.52 -6.42
N LEU A 223 8.68 4.61 -5.93
CA LEU A 223 9.04 3.49 -5.07
C LEU A 223 9.10 2.17 -5.86
N SER A 224 8.42 2.08 -7.01
CA SER A 224 8.37 0.90 -7.89
C SER A 224 8.09 1.32 -9.35
N ASP A 225 8.55 0.50 -10.30
CA ASP A 225 8.21 0.66 -11.72
C ASP A 225 6.75 0.26 -12.01
N ASP A 226 6.20 -0.66 -11.20
CA ASP A 226 4.78 -1.00 -11.19
C ASP A 226 4.00 0.04 -10.37
N LYS A 227 3.08 0.75 -11.02
CA LYS A 227 2.26 1.81 -10.40
C LYS A 227 1.37 1.28 -9.27
N GLY A 228 0.81 0.07 -9.40
CA GLY A 228 -0.04 -0.51 -8.36
C GLY A 228 0.76 -0.83 -7.10
N VAL A 229 1.97 -1.37 -7.27
CA VAL A 229 2.90 -1.62 -6.16
C VAL A 229 3.38 -0.32 -5.53
N ASP A 230 3.69 0.71 -6.33
CA ASP A 230 4.08 2.04 -5.84
C ASP A 230 2.98 2.66 -4.96
N THR A 231 1.75 2.71 -5.47
CA THR A 231 0.58 3.19 -4.72
C THR A 231 0.35 2.40 -3.44
N TRP A 232 0.45 1.06 -3.49
CA TRP A 232 0.31 0.22 -2.30
C TRP A 232 1.36 0.57 -1.23
N MET A 233 2.62 0.78 -1.61
CA MET A 233 3.68 1.16 -0.65
C MET A 233 3.43 2.55 -0.05
N ARG A 234 2.98 3.51 -0.86
CA ARG A 234 2.60 4.85 -0.37
C ARG A 234 1.43 4.78 0.60
N MET A 235 0.40 4.01 0.27
CA MET A 235 -0.77 3.81 1.13
C MET A 235 -0.38 3.24 2.48
N ARG A 236 0.54 2.26 2.52
CA ARG A 236 1.09 1.71 3.77
C ARG A 236 1.81 2.78 4.60
N ALA A 237 2.62 3.61 3.96
CA ALA A 237 3.31 4.69 4.66
C ALA A 237 2.35 5.76 5.20
N ALA A 238 1.32 6.12 4.44
CA ALA A 238 0.28 7.06 4.87
C ALA A 238 -0.58 6.51 6.00
N LYS A 239 -1.01 5.25 5.93
CA LYS A 239 -1.72 4.56 7.02
C LYS A 239 -0.90 4.57 8.30
N ALA A 240 0.40 4.31 8.21
CA ALA A 240 1.31 4.37 9.35
C ALA A 240 1.41 5.80 9.94
N LEU A 241 1.44 6.85 9.13
CA LEU A 241 1.41 8.23 9.62
C LEU A 241 0.06 8.58 10.27
N ALA A 242 -1.04 8.11 9.71
CA ALA A 242 -2.39 8.37 10.22
C ALA A 242 -2.59 7.81 11.66
N GLN A 243 -1.92 6.70 12.01
CA GLN A 243 -1.94 6.13 13.37
C GLN A 243 -1.32 7.04 14.46
N TYR A 244 -0.67 8.14 14.08
CA TYR A 244 -0.19 9.12 15.06
C TYR A 244 -1.31 10.00 15.61
N HIS A 245 -2.49 10.02 14.96
CA HIS A 245 -3.65 10.82 15.35
C HIS A 245 -3.35 12.32 15.50
N THR A 246 -2.31 12.82 14.84
CA THR A 246 -1.95 14.23 14.78
C THR A 246 -1.53 14.57 13.36
N PRO A 247 -1.80 15.78 12.86
CA PRO A 247 -1.29 16.23 11.56
C PRO A 247 0.23 16.46 11.55
N GLY A 248 0.87 16.36 12.72
CA GLY A 248 2.31 16.42 12.90
C GLY A 248 2.86 17.85 12.98
N PRO A 249 4.15 18.01 13.30
CA PRO A 249 4.81 19.31 13.35
C PRO A 249 4.63 20.11 12.05
N LYS A 250 4.03 21.31 12.14
CA LYS A 250 3.74 22.17 10.99
C LYS A 250 2.91 21.47 9.90
N ASP A 251 2.00 20.59 10.32
CA ASP A 251 1.08 19.82 9.47
C ASP A 251 1.79 18.89 8.49
N GLN A 252 3.03 18.49 8.80
CA GLN A 252 3.85 17.74 7.84
C GLN A 252 3.23 16.39 7.45
N TYR A 253 2.47 15.73 8.32
CA TYR A 253 1.81 14.45 8.00
C TYR A 253 0.59 14.70 7.13
N LEU A 254 -0.23 15.68 7.50
CA LEU A 254 -1.37 16.11 6.70
C LEU A 254 -0.95 16.51 5.28
N LYS A 255 0.08 17.34 5.14
CA LYS A 255 0.63 17.77 3.84
C LYS A 255 1.15 16.59 3.03
N ALA A 256 1.82 15.63 3.67
CA ALA A 256 2.34 14.44 2.99
C ALA A 256 1.21 13.55 2.44
N ILE A 257 0.11 13.38 3.19
CA ILE A 257 -1.08 12.62 2.76
C ILE A 257 -1.83 13.40 1.66
N SER A 258 -2.08 14.69 1.87
CA SER A 258 -2.80 15.54 0.92
C SER A 258 -2.11 15.62 -0.44
N LYS A 259 -0.76 15.57 -0.46
CA LYS A 259 0.01 15.45 -1.70
C LYS A 259 -0.32 14.18 -2.49
N GLN A 260 -0.61 13.06 -1.83
CA GLN A 260 -1.01 11.83 -2.53
C GLN A 260 -2.44 11.93 -3.05
N VAL A 261 -3.34 12.59 -2.30
CA VAL A 261 -4.71 12.87 -2.76
C VAL A 261 -4.72 13.77 -4.00
N ALA A 262 -3.78 14.72 -4.07
CA ALA A 262 -3.60 15.61 -5.22
C ALA A 262 -2.84 14.98 -6.39
N ASP A 263 -2.32 13.76 -6.27
CA ASP A 263 -1.55 13.10 -7.34
C ASP A 263 -2.48 12.55 -8.43
N GLU A 264 -2.69 13.35 -9.49
CA GLU A 264 -3.51 12.99 -10.65
C GLU A 264 -2.99 11.76 -11.42
N THR A 265 -1.77 11.30 -11.15
CA THR A 265 -1.24 10.07 -11.78
C THR A 265 -1.74 8.79 -11.12
N MET A 266 -2.31 8.89 -9.91
CA MET A 266 -2.95 7.78 -9.19
C MET A 266 -4.39 7.56 -9.66
N SER A 267 -4.91 6.34 -9.43
CA SER A 267 -6.34 6.09 -9.63
C SER A 267 -7.18 6.90 -8.63
N LEU A 268 -8.40 7.28 -9.05
CA LEU A 268 -9.34 7.97 -8.16
C LEU A 268 -9.66 7.13 -6.91
N ASP A 269 -9.74 5.80 -7.04
CA ASP A 269 -9.97 4.90 -5.89
C ASP A 269 -8.83 5.05 -4.85
N ALA A 270 -7.57 5.11 -5.29
CA ALA A 270 -6.44 5.29 -4.39
C ALA A 270 -6.43 6.69 -3.76
N ARG A 271 -6.72 7.74 -4.54
CA ARG A 271 -6.82 9.12 -4.05
C ARG A 271 -7.91 9.26 -2.98
N ALA A 272 -9.07 8.63 -3.18
CA ALA A 272 -10.14 8.58 -2.18
C ALA A 272 -9.71 7.82 -0.92
N GLU A 273 -9.05 6.67 -1.06
CA GLU A 273 -8.52 5.93 0.10
C GLU A 273 -7.48 6.75 0.88
N PHE A 274 -6.66 7.58 0.23
CA PHE A 274 -5.75 8.50 0.93
C PHE A 274 -6.51 9.61 1.66
N ALA A 275 -7.56 10.16 1.04
CA ALA A 275 -8.40 11.20 1.64
C ALA A 275 -9.12 10.67 2.90
N SER A 276 -9.55 9.41 2.90
CA SER A 276 -10.23 8.80 4.05
C SER A 276 -9.33 8.69 5.29
N LEU A 277 -7.99 8.74 5.12
CA LEU A 277 -7.03 8.78 6.23
C LEU A 277 -7.02 10.10 6.99
N TRP A 278 -7.59 11.19 6.45
CA TRP A 278 -7.74 12.43 7.22
C TRP A 278 -8.63 12.25 8.45
N ALA A 279 -9.60 11.34 8.40
CA ALA A 279 -10.47 11.01 9.54
C ALA A 279 -9.75 10.34 10.71
N GLU A 280 -8.52 9.88 10.50
CA GLU A 280 -7.68 9.33 11.57
C GLU A 280 -6.84 10.40 12.27
N LEU A 281 -6.74 11.61 11.69
CA LEU A 281 -5.97 12.72 12.24
C LEU A 281 -6.86 13.60 13.14
N ASP A 282 -6.34 14.03 14.29
CA ASP A 282 -7.00 15.07 15.07
C ASP A 282 -6.75 16.44 14.42
N LEU A 283 -7.71 16.90 13.63
CA LEU A 283 -7.68 18.20 12.97
C LEU A 283 -8.29 19.32 13.81
N SER A 284 -8.88 19.01 14.97
CA SER A 284 -9.66 19.97 15.78
C SER A 284 -8.85 21.17 16.30
N ALA A 285 -7.54 21.02 16.42
CA ALA A 285 -6.64 22.06 16.89
C ALA A 285 -6.18 23.06 15.80
N HIS A 286 -6.60 22.88 14.55
CA HIS A 286 -6.19 23.74 13.44
C HIS A 286 -7.21 24.85 13.16
N ALA A 287 -6.71 26.08 13.01
CA ALA A 287 -7.51 27.20 12.53
C ALA A 287 -7.79 27.04 11.03
N ASP A 288 -8.99 27.45 10.59
CA ASP A 288 -9.51 27.31 9.22
C ASP A 288 -8.48 27.66 8.12
N ALA A 289 -7.72 28.75 8.30
CA ALA A 289 -6.76 29.25 7.32
C ALA A 289 -5.61 28.27 6.98
N GLN A 290 -5.30 27.30 7.84
CA GLN A 290 -4.21 26.34 7.59
C GLN A 290 -4.65 25.15 6.73
N LEU A 291 -5.96 24.89 6.65
CA LEU A 291 -6.53 23.72 5.99
C LEU A 291 -7.14 24.00 4.61
N GLY A 292 -7.28 25.28 4.23
CA GLY A 292 -7.76 25.70 2.90
C GLY A 292 -7.20 24.87 1.74
N PRO A 293 -5.86 24.75 1.58
CA PRO A 293 -5.28 23.95 0.50
C PRO A 293 -5.67 22.46 0.52
N THR A 294 -5.90 21.89 1.70
CA THR A 294 -6.34 20.49 1.83
C THR A 294 -7.81 20.35 1.44
N ILE A 295 -8.65 21.31 1.82
CA ILE A 295 -10.06 21.38 1.43
C ILE A 295 -10.19 21.51 -0.10
N ASP A 296 -9.37 22.35 -0.73
CA ASP A 296 -9.36 22.51 -2.19
C ASP A 296 -8.98 21.21 -2.89
N VAL A 297 -8.00 20.47 -2.35
CA VAL A 297 -7.62 19.14 -2.86
C VAL A 297 -8.78 18.14 -2.71
N ALA A 298 -9.52 18.17 -1.60
CA ALA A 298 -10.67 17.30 -1.37
C ALA A 298 -11.83 17.60 -2.33
N LEU A 299 -12.13 18.89 -2.55
CA LEU A 299 -13.19 19.33 -3.47
C LEU A 299 -12.83 19.02 -4.92
N LYS A 300 -11.57 19.21 -5.32
CA LYS A 300 -11.09 18.78 -6.63
C LYS A 300 -11.21 17.26 -6.81
N LEU A 301 -10.86 16.47 -5.81
CA LEU A 301 -11.07 15.02 -5.87
C LEU A 301 -12.56 14.66 -6.02
N ALA A 302 -13.46 15.34 -5.31
CA ALA A 302 -14.89 15.14 -5.44
C ALA A 302 -15.38 15.44 -6.88
N LEU A 303 -14.92 16.55 -7.48
CA LEU A 303 -15.20 16.90 -8.88
C LEU A 303 -14.68 15.83 -9.86
N ASP A 304 -13.43 15.37 -9.69
CA ASP A 304 -12.83 14.35 -10.55
C ASP A 304 -13.63 13.03 -10.48
N ILE A 305 -14.06 12.62 -9.28
CA ILE A 305 -14.91 11.44 -9.06
C ILE A 305 -16.28 11.63 -9.70
N ALA A 306 -16.94 12.76 -9.43
CA ALA A 306 -18.24 13.11 -10.01
C ALA A 306 -18.22 13.05 -11.54
N ALA A 307 -17.22 13.67 -12.17
CA ALA A 307 -17.07 13.67 -13.63
C ALA A 307 -16.87 12.27 -14.19
N LYS A 308 -15.98 11.46 -13.59
CA LYS A 308 -15.73 10.09 -14.04
C LYS A 308 -16.96 9.19 -13.89
N GLU A 309 -17.58 9.19 -12.72
CA GLU A 309 -18.71 8.30 -12.44
C GLU A 309 -19.95 8.71 -13.25
N ARG A 310 -20.15 10.00 -13.53
CA ARG A 310 -21.16 10.48 -14.49
C ARG A 310 -20.93 9.90 -15.89
N ALA A 311 -19.70 9.96 -16.39
CA ALA A 311 -19.37 9.42 -17.71
C ALA A 311 -19.61 7.90 -17.78
N SER A 312 -19.26 7.16 -16.73
CA SER A 312 -19.58 5.72 -16.60
C SER A 312 -21.09 5.46 -16.58
N ALA A 313 -21.87 6.28 -15.87
CA ALA A 313 -23.32 6.19 -15.76
C ALA A 313 -24.02 6.44 -17.11
N GLU A 314 -23.70 7.54 -17.80
CA GLU A 314 -24.25 7.87 -19.12
C GLU A 314 -23.92 6.79 -20.16
N ARG A 315 -22.70 6.25 -20.09
CA ARG A 315 -22.27 5.15 -20.93
C ARG A 315 -23.10 3.88 -20.66
N PHE A 316 -23.30 3.50 -19.41
CA PHE A 316 -24.12 2.34 -19.06
C PHE A 316 -25.54 2.46 -19.60
N GLU A 317 -26.18 3.62 -19.45
CA GLU A 317 -27.52 3.89 -19.99
C GLU A 317 -27.55 3.76 -21.51
N SER A 318 -26.52 4.27 -22.20
CA SER A 318 -26.42 4.14 -23.67
C SER A 318 -26.35 2.68 -24.14
N LEU A 319 -25.71 1.81 -23.36
CA LEU A 319 -25.61 0.38 -23.64
C LEU A 319 -26.93 -0.35 -23.38
N GLN A 320 -27.66 0.03 -22.32
CA GLN A 320 -28.97 -0.55 -22.00
C GLN A 320 -30.04 -0.19 -23.04
N LEU A 321 -29.99 1.01 -23.61
CA LEU A 321 -30.96 1.47 -24.60
C LEU A 321 -30.74 0.89 -26.01
N GLY A 322 -29.74 0.03 -26.21
CA GLY A 322 -29.45 -0.57 -27.52
C GLY A 322 -29.08 0.46 -28.61
N ARG A 323 -28.75 1.70 -28.23
CA ARG A 323 -28.41 2.80 -29.15
C ARG A 323 -27.04 2.65 -29.82
N ARG A 324 -26.42 1.47 -29.75
CA ARG A 324 -25.19 1.15 -30.48
C ARG A 324 -25.49 0.21 -31.65
N GLY A 325 -25.17 0.67 -32.85
CA GLY A 325 -25.06 -0.18 -34.03
C GLY A 325 -24.05 -1.34 -33.81
N PRO A 326 -24.07 -2.37 -34.67
CA PRO A 326 -23.46 -3.68 -34.44
C PRO A 326 -21.91 -3.76 -34.31
N VAL A 327 -21.19 -2.64 -34.15
CA VAL A 327 -19.72 -2.60 -34.32
C VAL A 327 -18.93 -2.07 -33.12
N ALA A 328 -19.54 -1.49 -32.07
CA ALA A 328 -18.77 -0.77 -31.03
C ALA A 328 -18.93 -1.32 -29.59
N VAL A 329 -18.93 -2.64 -29.42
CA VAL A 329 -18.51 -3.28 -28.14
C VAL A 329 -17.02 -3.58 -28.20
N THR A 330 -16.24 -2.68 -28.80
CA THR A 330 -14.78 -2.73 -28.76
C THR A 330 -14.35 -2.43 -27.33
N ARG A 331 -14.04 -3.48 -26.56
CA ARG A 331 -13.09 -3.59 -25.42
C ARG A 331 -12.77 -2.31 -24.63
N ASP A 332 -13.77 -1.50 -24.38
CA ASP A 332 -13.55 -0.32 -23.57
C ASP A 332 -13.68 -0.77 -22.12
N ASN A 333 -12.54 -0.75 -21.43
CA ASN A 333 -12.38 -1.32 -20.11
C ASN A 333 -12.86 -0.33 -19.04
N ASP A 334 -14.12 0.11 -19.15
CA ASP A 334 -14.74 0.84 -18.04
C ASP A 334 -14.94 -0.15 -16.87
N PRO A 335 -14.23 0.01 -15.74
CA PRO A 335 -14.34 -0.92 -14.62
C PRO A 335 -15.75 -0.94 -14.01
N ARG A 336 -16.57 0.08 -14.27
CA ARG A 336 -17.96 0.17 -13.80
C ARG A 336 -18.95 -0.63 -14.62
N ILE A 337 -18.57 -1.17 -15.78
CA ILE A 337 -19.50 -1.89 -16.65
C ILE A 337 -19.00 -3.32 -16.82
N ARG A 338 -19.77 -4.27 -16.29
CA ARG A 338 -19.49 -5.71 -16.43
C ARG A 338 -20.44 -6.35 -17.42
N ASN A 339 -19.90 -7.14 -18.33
CA ASN A 339 -20.71 -8.05 -19.12
C ASN A 339 -21.07 -9.26 -18.27
N THR A 340 -22.35 -9.59 -18.22
CA THR A 340 -22.83 -10.83 -17.63
C THR A 340 -22.99 -11.91 -18.71
N ASP A 341 -23.09 -13.17 -18.31
CA ASP A 341 -23.13 -14.33 -19.22
C ASP A 341 -24.30 -14.28 -20.22
N ASN A 342 -25.35 -13.51 -19.92
CA ASN A 342 -26.57 -13.42 -20.73
C ASN A 342 -26.60 -12.23 -21.70
N ARG A 343 -25.44 -11.67 -22.08
CA ARG A 343 -25.33 -10.47 -22.92
C ARG A 343 -25.96 -9.20 -22.32
N SER A 344 -26.40 -9.23 -21.06
CA SER A 344 -26.77 -8.02 -20.34
C SER A 344 -25.53 -7.40 -19.70
N VAL A 345 -25.51 -6.07 -19.69
CA VAL A 345 -24.51 -5.30 -18.94
C VAL A 345 -25.05 -5.03 -17.54
N SER A 346 -24.17 -5.07 -16.54
CA SER A 346 -24.47 -4.70 -15.16
C SER A 346 -23.53 -3.58 -14.70
N TYR A 347 -24.04 -2.67 -13.89
CA TYR A 347 -23.25 -1.59 -13.29
C TYR A 347 -22.53 -2.09 -12.02
N GLU A 348 -21.21 -1.90 -11.94
CA GLU A 348 -20.37 -2.36 -10.85
C GLU A 348 -20.55 -1.44 -9.63
N ARG A 349 -21.44 -1.85 -8.72
CA ARG A 349 -21.79 -1.04 -7.54
C ARG A 349 -20.76 -1.10 -6.42
N ARG A 350 -20.03 -2.20 -6.28
CA ARG A 350 -19.16 -2.42 -5.10
C ARG A 350 -18.00 -1.44 -5.09
N GLY A 351 -17.31 -1.25 -6.21
CA GLY A 351 -16.25 -0.26 -6.31
C GLY A 351 -16.77 1.18 -6.16
N LEU A 352 -17.98 1.47 -6.68
CA LEU A 352 -18.63 2.78 -6.47
C LEU A 352 -18.89 3.04 -4.98
N VAL A 353 -19.45 2.07 -4.27
CA VAL A 353 -19.70 2.19 -2.82
C VAL A 353 -18.40 2.44 -2.06
N VAL A 354 -17.31 1.74 -2.40
CA VAL A 354 -15.99 1.93 -1.77
C VAL A 354 -15.47 3.35 -1.98
N ILE A 355 -15.38 3.81 -3.23
CA ILE A 355 -14.82 5.14 -3.53
C ILE A 355 -15.65 6.27 -2.91
N LEU A 356 -16.99 6.17 -2.92
CA LEU A 356 -17.86 7.18 -2.31
C LEU A 356 -17.80 7.16 -0.79
N THR A 357 -17.65 5.99 -0.16
CA THR A 357 -17.45 5.87 1.29
C THR A 357 -16.15 6.52 1.72
N ASP A 358 -15.06 6.25 0.99
CA ASP A 358 -13.74 6.82 1.30
C ASP A 358 -13.71 8.34 1.08
N LEU A 359 -14.28 8.83 -0.04
CA LEU A 359 -14.43 10.26 -0.30
C LEU A 359 -15.23 10.95 0.81
N LYS A 360 -16.42 10.42 1.14
CA LYS A 360 -17.29 10.97 2.17
C LYS A 360 -16.56 11.07 3.51
N ARG A 361 -15.88 10.00 3.91
CA ARG A 361 -15.11 9.96 5.16
C ARG A 361 -14.02 11.04 5.21
N GLY A 362 -13.34 11.28 4.09
CA GLY A 362 -12.35 12.35 3.98
C GLY A 362 -12.96 13.75 4.09
N LEU A 363 -14.10 13.99 3.43
CA LEU A 363 -14.81 15.28 3.49
C LEU A 363 -15.36 15.56 4.90
N GLU A 364 -15.97 14.57 5.54
CA GLU A 364 -16.49 14.68 6.91
C GLU A 364 -15.39 15.03 7.93
N ALA A 365 -14.17 14.51 7.72
CA ALA A 365 -13.03 14.83 8.58
C ALA A 365 -12.58 16.30 8.49
N LEU A 366 -12.75 16.93 7.32
CA LEU A 366 -12.35 18.32 7.08
C LEU A 366 -13.45 19.33 7.47
N LYS A 367 -14.70 18.90 7.54
CA LYS A 367 -15.87 19.75 7.83
C LYS A 367 -15.70 20.62 9.09
N PRO A 368 -15.26 20.12 10.26
CA PRO A 368 -15.21 20.92 11.49
C PRO A 368 -14.26 22.13 11.41
N THR A 369 -13.38 22.15 10.43
CA THR A 369 -12.30 23.13 10.27
C THR A 369 -12.40 23.89 8.94
N ALA A 370 -13.56 23.83 8.30
CA ALA A 370 -13.72 24.33 6.94
C ALA A 370 -14.02 25.84 6.86
N GLY A 371 -14.30 26.50 7.98
CA GLY A 371 -14.65 27.92 8.03
C GLY A 371 -15.79 28.27 7.06
N ASP A 372 -15.52 29.19 6.14
CA ASP A 372 -16.43 29.65 5.09
C ASP A 372 -16.78 28.57 4.04
N ARG A 373 -15.98 27.49 3.96
CA ARG A 373 -16.22 26.35 3.05
C ARG A 373 -17.14 25.27 3.64
N THR A 374 -17.63 25.44 4.86
CA THR A 374 -18.45 24.43 5.55
C THR A 374 -19.72 24.08 4.76
N GLU A 375 -20.44 25.08 4.24
CA GLU A 375 -21.67 24.88 3.46
C GLU A 375 -21.40 24.10 2.16
N VAL A 376 -20.31 24.43 1.46
CA VAL A 376 -19.88 23.71 0.25
C VAL A 376 -19.58 22.25 0.54
N LEU A 377 -18.88 21.96 1.64
CA LEU A 377 -18.60 20.58 2.06
C LEU A 377 -19.88 19.83 2.43
N ASP A 378 -20.83 20.49 3.10
CA ASP A 378 -22.11 19.88 3.46
C ASP A 378 -22.92 19.46 2.24
N ASP A 379 -23.00 20.33 1.23
CA ASP A 379 -23.69 20.02 -0.03
C ASP A 379 -23.03 18.86 -0.77
N VAL A 380 -21.70 18.82 -0.83
CA VAL A 380 -20.96 17.70 -1.45
C VAL A 380 -21.17 16.40 -0.67
N ILE A 381 -21.09 16.43 0.67
CA ILE A 381 -21.30 15.26 1.54
C ILE A 381 -22.72 14.73 1.39
N GLN A 382 -23.72 15.61 1.30
CA GLN A 382 -25.12 15.23 1.09
C GLN A 382 -25.31 14.55 -0.26
N ALA A 383 -24.82 15.15 -1.35
CA ALA A 383 -24.89 14.59 -2.70
C ALA A 383 -24.24 13.20 -2.77
N VAL A 384 -23.05 13.04 -2.19
CA VAL A 384 -22.35 11.75 -2.11
C VAL A 384 -23.13 10.73 -1.28
N SER A 385 -23.73 11.15 -0.17
CA SER A 385 -24.51 10.27 0.72
C SER A 385 -25.77 9.73 0.04
N GLU A 386 -26.45 10.54 -0.78
CA GLU A 386 -27.63 10.11 -1.54
C GLU A 386 -27.28 9.06 -2.61
N ALA A 387 -26.22 9.30 -3.40
CA ALA A 387 -25.74 8.33 -4.37
C ALA A 387 -25.25 7.02 -3.71
N LEU A 388 -24.58 7.13 -2.56
CA LEU A 388 -24.14 5.97 -1.77
C LEU A 388 -25.32 5.16 -1.24
N ALA A 389 -26.37 5.83 -0.73
CA ALA A 389 -27.57 5.18 -0.22
C ALA A 389 -28.30 4.40 -1.33
N GLU A 390 -28.40 4.96 -2.53
CA GLU A 390 -29.01 4.27 -3.67
C GLU A 390 -28.17 3.09 -4.17
N SER A 391 -26.85 3.30 -4.30
CA SER A 391 -25.90 2.27 -4.74
C SER A 391 -25.84 1.05 -3.82
N SER A 392 -26.14 1.25 -2.52
CA SER A 392 -26.09 0.19 -1.51
C SER A 392 -27.37 -0.66 -1.46
N LYS A 393 -28.48 -0.22 -2.08
CA LYS A 393 -29.75 -0.96 -2.08
C LYS A 393 -29.70 -2.12 -3.07
N LYS A 394 -29.89 -3.35 -2.57
CA LYS A 394 -29.92 -4.57 -3.41
C LYS A 394 -31.15 -4.66 -4.33
N SER A 395 -32.26 -4.00 -3.96
CA SER A 395 -33.54 -4.07 -4.67
C SER A 395 -33.66 -3.07 -5.82
N VAL A 396 -32.75 -2.11 -5.90
CA VAL A 396 -32.75 -1.04 -6.89
C VAL A 396 -32.15 -1.56 -8.19
N ILE A 397 -32.71 -1.21 -9.35
CA ILE A 397 -32.14 -1.56 -10.66
C ILE A 397 -30.97 -0.63 -11.02
N ASP A 398 -30.05 -1.07 -11.88
CA ASP A 398 -28.84 -0.28 -12.18
C ASP A 398 -29.13 1.12 -12.75
N LEU A 399 -30.25 1.30 -13.46
CA LEU A 399 -30.66 2.61 -14.02
C LEU A 399 -30.97 3.65 -12.93
N ASN A 400 -31.52 3.24 -11.79
CA ASN A 400 -31.75 4.14 -10.66
C ASN A 400 -30.42 4.56 -10.02
N VAL A 401 -29.45 3.65 -9.98
CA VAL A 401 -28.10 3.96 -9.47
C VAL A 401 -27.40 4.95 -10.40
N THR A 402 -27.47 4.76 -11.72
CA THR A 402 -26.86 5.71 -12.67
C THR A 402 -27.51 7.08 -12.62
N GLU A 403 -28.83 7.15 -12.43
CA GLU A 403 -29.53 8.42 -12.22
C GLU A 403 -29.05 9.14 -10.94
N ALA A 404 -28.95 8.43 -9.82
CA ALA A 404 -28.43 9.00 -8.57
C ALA A 404 -26.97 9.48 -8.71
N VAL A 405 -26.13 8.75 -9.44
CA VAL A 405 -24.75 9.17 -9.73
C VAL A 405 -24.69 10.45 -10.57
N LYS A 406 -25.55 10.58 -11.59
CA LYS A 406 -25.63 11.80 -12.40
C LYS A 406 -26.12 12.99 -11.57
N GLN A 407 -27.10 12.79 -10.69
CA GLN A 407 -27.60 13.82 -9.77
C GLN A 407 -26.52 14.29 -8.82
N MET A 408 -25.82 13.36 -8.17
CA MET A 408 -24.63 13.67 -7.36
C MET A 408 -23.62 14.48 -8.16
N ALA A 409 -23.28 14.05 -9.37
CA ALA A 409 -22.29 14.74 -10.18
C ALA A 409 -22.69 16.18 -10.55
N ASN A 410 -23.96 16.41 -10.89
CA ASN A 410 -24.48 17.76 -11.14
C ASN A 410 -24.38 18.65 -9.90
N GLN A 411 -24.75 18.14 -8.73
CA GLN A 411 -24.72 18.91 -7.49
C GLN A 411 -23.28 19.22 -7.06
N VAL A 412 -22.38 18.24 -7.10
CA VAL A 412 -20.95 18.45 -6.80
C VAL A 412 -20.36 19.49 -7.75
N GLN A 413 -20.66 19.41 -9.05
CA GLN A 413 -20.20 20.39 -10.02
C GLN A 413 -20.73 21.81 -9.74
N SER A 414 -21.99 21.97 -9.30
CA SER A 414 -22.56 23.29 -9.05
C SER A 414 -22.00 23.97 -7.80
N VAL A 415 -21.62 23.20 -6.77
CA VAL A 415 -21.19 23.77 -5.47
C VAL A 415 -19.67 23.83 -5.32
N ALA A 416 -18.95 22.86 -5.87
CA ALA A 416 -17.50 22.72 -5.66
C ALA A 416 -16.65 23.34 -6.78
N ALA A 417 -17.24 23.66 -7.94
CA ALA A 417 -16.51 24.35 -9.00
C ALA A 417 -15.97 25.69 -8.46
N PRO A 418 -14.71 26.05 -8.77
CA PRO A 418 -14.21 27.37 -8.44
C PRO A 418 -15.16 28.39 -9.06
N LYS A 419 -15.69 29.30 -8.24
CA LYS A 419 -16.40 30.47 -8.75
C LYS A 419 -15.40 31.16 -9.65
N GLU A 420 -15.63 31.18 -10.95
CA GLU A 420 -14.88 32.05 -11.84
C GLU A 420 -15.04 33.44 -11.24
N GLU A 421 -13.98 33.95 -10.60
CA GLU A 421 -13.93 35.34 -10.20
C GLU A 421 -14.16 36.07 -11.50
N ALA A 422 -15.37 36.65 -11.63
CA ALA A 422 -15.76 37.43 -12.79
C ALA A 422 -14.62 38.41 -12.94
N THR A 423 -13.77 38.17 -13.94
CA THR A 423 -12.61 38.99 -14.17
C THR A 423 -13.24 40.31 -14.52
N GLU A 424 -13.27 41.24 -13.55
CA GLU A 424 -13.79 42.58 -13.78
C GLU A 424 -12.98 43.03 -14.99
N GLU A 425 -13.65 43.08 -16.15
CA GLU A 425 -13.06 43.62 -17.35
C GLU A 425 -12.75 45.05 -16.98
N ILE A 426 -11.49 45.30 -16.57
CA ILE A 426 -11.00 46.63 -16.30
C ILE A 426 -11.29 47.39 -17.59
N PRO A 427 -12.21 48.37 -17.58
CA PRO A 427 -12.63 49.03 -18.79
C PRO A 427 -11.39 49.57 -19.49
N ALA A 428 -11.22 49.24 -20.77
CA ALA A 428 -10.04 49.63 -21.56
C ALA A 428 -9.81 51.16 -21.61
N ASP A 429 -10.79 51.96 -21.18
CA ASP A 429 -10.75 53.42 -21.11
C ASP A 429 -9.92 53.99 -19.93
N VAL A 430 -9.41 53.17 -19.01
CA VAL A 430 -8.56 53.69 -17.90
C VAL A 430 -7.10 53.95 -18.34
N PHE A 431 -6.71 53.58 -19.56
CA PHE A 431 -5.42 53.94 -20.16
C PHE A 431 -5.51 55.09 -21.18
N GLY A 432 -6.38 56.07 -20.90
CA GLY A 432 -6.42 57.34 -21.61
C GLY A 432 -5.13 58.15 -21.45
N ALA A 433 -4.44 58.34 -22.57
CA ALA A 433 -3.75 59.57 -22.98
C ALA A 433 -2.94 60.34 -21.90
N ASN A 434 -1.65 59.99 -21.76
CA ASN A 434 -0.59 60.95 -21.47
C ASN A 434 0.75 60.38 -21.97
N LEU A 435 1.00 60.54 -23.27
CA LEU A 435 2.33 60.57 -23.88
C LEU A 435 2.40 61.80 -24.78
#